data_AF-A0A3A8EHF1-F1
#
_entry.id   AF-A0A3A8EHF1-F1
#
_cell.length_a   1.000
_cell.length_b   1.000
_cell.length_c   1.000
_cell.angle_alpha   90.00
_cell.angle_beta   90.00
_cell.angle_gamma   90.00
#
_symmetry.space_group_name_H-M   'P 1'
#
loop_
_entity.id
_entity.type
_entity.pdbx_description
1 polymer ?
#
loop_
_entity_poly.entity_id
_entity_poly.type
_entity_poly.pdbx_seq_one_letter_code
_entity_poly.pdbx_strand_id
1 'polypeptide(L)' 'MFKPFENGTESSSIEDLTLENQIDYVSLYGNLQITKDQHGLQLAKQLQAFVNAMVTELEKQPLPEKIQIHNEQETDNPFL' A
#
# COMPACT_ATOMS: atom_id res chain seq x y z
N MET A 1 13.88 2.74 -2.00
CA MET A 1 13.09 1.52 -2.27
C MET A 1 12.07 1.42 -1.17
N PHE A 2 10.79 1.25 -1.51
CA PHE A 2 9.72 1.09 -0.50
C PHE A 2 9.98 -0.19 0.29
N LYS A 3 9.85 -0.12 1.61
CA LYS A 3 10.08 -1.23 2.53
C LYS A 3 8.80 -1.52 3.31
N PRO A 4 7.97 -2.46 2.85
CA PRO A 4 6.69 -2.76 3.47
C PRO A 4 6.85 -3.12 4.96
N PHE A 5 5.95 -2.65 5.81
CA PHE A 5 5.81 -3.03 7.21
C PHE A 5 7.01 -2.70 8.15
N GLU A 6 8.07 -2.04 7.68
CA GLU A 6 9.29 -1.81 8.48
C GLU A 6 9.14 -0.71 9.55
N ASN A 7 8.81 0.53 9.16
CA ASN A 7 8.76 1.68 10.10
C ASN A 7 7.37 2.33 10.22
N GLY A 8 6.45 2.03 9.30
CA GLY A 8 5.06 2.53 9.34
C GLY A 8 4.90 4.04 9.17
N THR A 9 5.89 4.73 8.59
CA THR A 9 5.81 6.19 8.35
C THR A 9 6.11 6.57 6.91
N GLU A 10 6.48 5.60 6.07
CA GLU A 10 6.80 5.87 4.68
C GLU A 10 5.53 5.92 3.82
N SER A 11 5.50 6.87 2.89
CA SER A 11 4.52 6.90 1.81
C SER A 11 5.25 6.95 0.47
N SER A 12 4.65 6.32 -0.53
CA SER A 12 5.12 6.32 -1.92
C SER A 12 3.91 6.47 -2.84
N SER A 13 4.14 6.93 -4.07
CA SER A 13 3.06 7.09 -5.05
C SER A 13 3.45 6.52 -6.42
N ILE A 14 2.45 6.04 -7.16
CA ILE A 14 2.52 5.73 -8.58
C ILE A 14 1.40 6.56 -9.24
N GLU A 15 1.76 7.64 -9.94
CA GLU A 15 0.78 8.65 -10.38
C GLU A 15 -0.13 9.08 -9.21
N ASP A 16 -1.45 9.03 -9.36
CA ASP A 16 -2.43 9.40 -8.34
C ASP A 16 -2.75 8.27 -7.33
N LEU A 17 -2.07 7.12 -7.42
CA LEU A 17 -2.18 6.05 -6.43
C LEU A 17 -1.14 6.25 -5.34
N THR A 18 -1.60 6.42 -4.12
CA THR A 18 -0.76 6.52 -2.91
C THR A 18 -0.71 5.17 -2.20
N LEU A 19 0.47 4.85 -1.70
CA LEU A 19 0.80 3.63 -0.99
C LEU A 19 1.43 4.05 0.34
N GLU A 20 0.64 3.91 1.40
CA GLU A 20 0.97 4.37 2.74
C GLU A 20 1.30 3.18 3.63
N ASN A 21 2.52 3.19 4.17
CA ASN A 21 3.04 2.11 4.98
C ASN A 21 2.54 2.25 6.42
N GLN A 22 2.04 1.16 6.98
CA GLN A 22 1.88 0.98 8.42
C GLN A 22 2.62 -0.31 8.83
N ILE A 23 2.73 -0.54 10.14
CA ILE A 23 3.41 -1.75 10.65
C ILE A 23 2.57 -3.00 10.37
N ASP A 24 1.24 -2.90 10.53
CA ASP A 24 0.35 -4.06 10.42
C ASP A 24 -0.31 -4.20 9.04
N TYR A 25 -0.38 -3.12 8.26
CA TYR A 25 -1.01 -3.09 6.95
C TYR A 25 -0.36 -2.05 6.03
N VAL A 26 -0.67 -2.12 4.74
CA VAL A 26 -0.32 -1.07 3.78
C VAL A 26 -1.60 -0.61 3.11
N SER A 27 -1.88 0.69 3.18
CA SER A 27 -3.04 1.29 2.54
C SER A 27 -2.71 1.68 1.11
N LEU A 28 -3.58 1.29 0.16
CA LEU A 28 -3.50 1.71 -1.23
C LEU A 28 -4.76 2.50 -1.55
N TYR A 29 -4.62 3.78 -1.87
CA TYR A 29 -5.75 4.67 -2.13
C TYR A 29 -5.45 5.70 -3.22
N GLY A 30 -6.50 6.15 -3.90
CA GLY A 30 -6.38 7.01 -5.08
C GLY A 30 -6.70 6.26 -6.37
N ASN A 31 -6.18 6.75 -7.50
CA ASN A 31 -6.50 6.23 -8.83
C ASN A 31 -5.23 5.90 -9.61
N LEU A 32 -5.20 4.75 -10.28
CA LEU A 32 -4.15 4.40 -11.24
C LEU A 32 -4.79 3.87 -12.50
N GLN A 33 -4.59 4.57 -13.61
CA GLN A 33 -5.01 4.11 -14.92
C GLN A 33 -3.84 3.50 -15.66
N ILE A 34 -3.97 2.23 -16.04
CA ILE A 34 -2.97 1.51 -16.81
C ILE A 34 -3.47 1.39 -18.25
N THR A 35 -2.84 2.12 -19.16
CA THR A 35 -3.16 2.11 -20.59
C THR A 35 -2.50 0.94 -21.30
N LYS A 36 -3.02 0.55 -22.48
CA LYS A 36 -2.46 -0.54 -23.29
C LYS A 36 -1.34 -0.04 -24.20
N ASP A 37 -0.31 0.53 -23.61
CA ASP A 37 0.88 1.06 -24.29
C ASP A 37 2.14 0.85 -23.43
N GLN A 38 3.27 1.40 -23.87
CA GLN A 38 4.55 1.24 -23.15
C GLN A 38 4.59 2.02 -21.82
N HIS A 39 3.86 3.12 -21.73
CA HIS A 39 3.74 3.87 -20.49
C HIS A 39 2.94 3.06 -19.46
N GLY A 40 1.79 2.52 -19.87
CA GLY A 40 1.02 1.62 -19.03
C GLY A 40 1.79 0.36 -18.63
N LEU A 41 2.62 -0.22 -19.52
CA LEU A 41 3.52 -1.31 -19.14
C LEU A 41 4.52 -0.90 -18.06
N GLN A 42 5.07 0.31 -18.12
CA GLN A 42 5.98 0.83 -17.10
C GLN A 42 5.26 1.01 -15.75
N LEU A 43 4.05 1.58 -15.75
CA LEU A 43 3.23 1.72 -14.55
C LEU A 43 2.86 0.36 -13.94
N ALA A 44 2.46 -0.60 -14.78
CA ALA A 44 2.14 -1.96 -14.36
C ALA A 44 3.34 -2.65 -13.70
N LYS A 45 4.55 -2.47 -14.25
CA LYS A 45 5.79 -3.00 -13.64
C LYS A 45 6.12 -2.34 -12.30
N GLN A 46 5.88 -1.05 -12.14
CA GLN A 46 6.07 -0.37 -10.86
C GLN A 46 5.10 -0.90 -9.79
N LEU A 47 3.81 -1.03 -10.14
CA LEU A 47 2.82 -1.62 -9.22
C LEU A 47 3.17 -3.07 -8.89
N GLN A 48 3.58 -3.85 -9.88
CA GLN A 48 4.03 -5.23 -9.67
C GLN A 48 5.23 -5.30 -8.71
N ALA A 49 6.24 -4.45 -8.90
CA ALA A 49 7.41 -4.44 -8.01
C ALA A 49 7.03 -4.13 -6.56
N PHE A 50 6.08 -3.21 -6.36
CA PHE A 50 5.53 -2.89 -5.05
C PHE A 50 4.80 -4.09 -4.42
N VAL A 51 3.87 -4.71 -5.15
CA VAL A 51 3.12 -5.88 -4.65
C VAL A 51 4.06 -7.04 -4.34
N ASN A 52 5.06 -7.29 -5.20
CA ASN A 52 6.05 -8.34 -4.97
C ASN A 52 6.87 -8.10 -3.70
N ALA A 53 7.23 -6.84 -3.40
CA ALA A 53 7.92 -6.51 -2.17
C ALA A 53 7.06 -6.80 -0.94
N MET A 54 5.76 -6.45 -0.97
CA MET A 54 4.83 -6.78 0.13
C MET A 54 4.70 -8.28 0.33
N VAL A 55 4.50 -9.05 -0.75
CA VAL A 55 4.41 -10.51 -0.69
C VAL A 55 5.69 -11.11 -0.12
N THR A 56 6.85 -10.65 -0.61
CA THR A 56 8.16 -11.12 -0.13
C THR A 56 8.32 -10.88 1.38
N GLU A 57 7.89 -9.72 1.90
CA GLU A 57 7.94 -9.45 3.34
C GLU A 57 7.01 -10.36 4.13
N LEU A 58 5.77 -10.51 3.67
CA LEU A 58 4.75 -11.35 4.30
C LEU A 58 5.12 -12.83 4.34
N GLU A 59 5.87 -13.33 3.35
CA GLU A 59 6.32 -14.72 3.28
C GLU A 59 7.51 -15.05 4.20
N LYS A 60 8.18 -14.06 4.82
CA LYS A 60 9.38 -14.30 5.65
C LYS A 60 9.10 -15.10 6.93
N GLN A 61 7.87 -15.09 7.40
CA GLN A 61 7.48 -15.76 8.65
C GLN A 61 6.03 -16.24 8.58
N PRO A 62 5.64 -17.23 9.42
CA PRO A 62 4.25 -17.63 9.52
C PRO A 62 3.35 -16.45 9.91
N LEU A 63 2.25 -16.28 9.17
CA LEU A 63 1.27 -15.23 9.41
C LEU A 63 0.07 -15.76 10.20
N PRO A 64 -0.59 -14.93 11.03
CA PRO A 64 -1.90 -15.26 11.56
C PRO A 64 -2.93 -15.37 10.42
N GLU A 65 -4.01 -16.13 10.64
CA GLU A 65 -5.10 -16.27 9.65
C GLU A 65 -5.76 -14.92 9.32
N LYS A 66 -5.92 -14.05 10.33
CA LYS A 66 -6.44 -12.70 10.17
C LYS A 66 -6.04 -11.82 11.36
N ILE A 67 -5.61 -10.59 11.10
CA ILE A 67 -5.41 -9.55 12.13
C ILE A 67 -6.69 -8.72 12.34
N GLN A 68 -6.82 -8.09 13.51
CA GLN A 68 -7.85 -7.08 13.74
C GLN A 68 -7.30 -5.70 13.36
N ILE A 69 -7.86 -5.11 12.31
CA ILE A 69 -7.55 -3.73 11.93
C ILE A 69 -8.55 -2.86 12.69
N HIS A 70 -8.05 -2.05 13.63
CA HIS A 70 -8.86 -1.02 14.24
C HIS A 70 -8.91 0.15 13.25
N ASN A 71 -10.02 0.27 12.52
CA ASN A 71 -10.32 1.55 11.88
C ASN A 71 -10.52 2.52 13.03
N GLU A 72 -9.66 3.54 13.13
CA GLU A 72 -9.92 4.67 14.02
C GLU A 72 -11.34 5.14 13.71
N GLN A 73 -12.24 5.04 14.69
CA GLN A 73 -13.62 5.46 14.52
C GLN A 73 -13.58 6.90 14.01
N GLU A 74 -14.36 7.20 12.96
CA GLU A 74 -14.63 8.58 12.56
C GLU A 74 -15.06 9.33 13.83
N THR A 75 -14.17 10.18 14.34
CA THR A 75 -14.54 11.10 15.39
C THR A 75 -15.41 12.14 14.72
N ASP A 76 -16.60 12.39 15.27
CA ASP A 76 -17.47 13.45 14.78
C ASP A 76 -16.63 14.74 14.65
N ASN A 77 -16.63 15.33 13.45
CA ASN A 77 -15.86 16.52 13.17
C ASN A 77 -16.24 17.61 14.20
N PRO A 78 -15.33 18.03 15.10
CA PRO A 78 -15.65 18.96 16.17
C PRO A 78 -15.88 20.40 15.68
N PHE A 79 -15.75 20.62 14.37
CA PHE A 79 -15.92 21.91 13.71
C PHE A 79 -17.19 22.00 12.82
N LEU A 80 -18.11 21.03 12.91
CA LEU A 80 -19.46 21.12 12.31
C LEU A 80 -20.44 21.87 13.21
#